data_AF-A0A328KWY2-F1
#
_entry.id   AF-A0A328KWY2-F1
#
_cell.length_a   1.000
_cell.length_b   1.000
_cell.length_c   1.000
_cell.angle_alpha   90.00
_cell.angle_beta   90.00
_cell.angle_gamma   90.00
#
_symmetry.space_group_name_H-M   'P 1'
#
loop_
_entity.id
_entity.type
_entity.pdbx_description
1 polymer ?
#
loop_
_entity_poly.entity_id
_entity_poly.type
_entity_poly.pdbx_seq_one_letter_code
_entity_poly.pdbx_strand_id
1 'polypeptide(L)'
;MNLSTAFHLQTDGQAERTIQTLEDMLRACVIDFKGNWDDHLPLIEFSYNNSYHSSIQMAPYEALYGRRCRSLIGWFEVGEAGLIGPDLV
;
A
#
# COMPACT_ATOMS: atom_id res chain seq x y z
N MET A 1 26.73 -0.38 -3.58
CA MET A 1 25.75 -0.32 -4.69
C MET A 1 25.60 -1.73 -5.23
N ASN A 2 24.49 -2.40 -4.91
CA ASN A 2 24.12 -3.63 -5.61
C ASN A 2 23.31 -3.19 -6.84
N LEU A 3 23.97 -3.12 -7.99
CA LEU A 3 23.29 -2.93 -9.27
C LEU A 3 22.77 -4.30 -9.69
N SER A 4 21.45 -4.44 -9.84
CA SER A 4 20.85 -5.63 -10.45
C SER A 4 21.45 -5.84 -11.84
N THR A 5 22.03 -7.01 -12.07
CA THR A 5 22.52 -7.43 -13.38
C THR A 5 21.32 -7.66 -14.30
N ALA A 6 21.38 -7.15 -15.52
CA ALA A 6 20.25 -7.02 -16.47
C ALA A 6 19.46 -8.32 -16.81
N PHE A 7 19.83 -9.49 -16.29
CA PHE A 7 19.19 -10.77 -16.61
C PHE A 7 19.24 -11.82 -15.48
N HIS A 8 19.29 -11.41 -14.21
CA HIS A 8 19.27 -12.36 -13.08
C HIS A 8 17.88 -12.45 -12.41
N LEU A 9 17.03 -13.32 -12.96
CA LEU A 9 15.65 -13.61 -12.53
C LEU A 9 15.50 -14.24 -11.12
N GLN A 10 16.59 -14.47 -10.38
CA GLN A 10 16.53 -15.30 -9.16
C GLN A 10 16.13 -14.54 -7.88
N THR A 11 15.82 -13.24 -7.94
CA THR A 11 15.37 -12.49 -6.74
C THR A 11 14.42 -11.31 -6.98
N ASP A 12 13.91 -11.09 -8.19
CA ASP A 12 13.25 -9.81 -8.53
C ASP A 12 11.72 -9.87 -8.63
N GLY A 13 11.08 -11.04 -8.66
CA GLY A 13 9.63 -11.12 -8.90
C GLY A 13 8.74 -10.44 -7.84
N GLN A 14 9.19 -10.39 -6.58
CA GLN A 14 8.49 -9.63 -5.52
C GLN A 14 8.65 -8.13 -5.69
N ALA A 15 9.85 -7.67 -6.08
CA ALA A 15 10.13 -6.27 -6.35
C ALA A 15 9.43 -5.81 -7.64
N GLU A 16 9.44 -6.62 -8.71
CA GLU A 16 8.67 -6.39 -9.94
C GLU A 16 7.17 -6.24 -9.66
N ARG A 17 6.58 -7.16 -8.88
CA ARG A 17 5.15 -7.08 -8.51
C ARG A 17 4.83 -5.85 -7.66
N THR A 18 5.75 -5.50 -6.77
CA THR A 18 5.69 -4.29 -5.93
C THR A 18 5.72 -3.03 -6.79
N ILE A 19 6.68 -2.95 -7.72
CA ILE A 19 6.84 -1.84 -8.66
C ILE A 19 5.59 -1.71 -9.52
N GLN A 20 5.05 -2.81 -10.04
CA GLN A 20 3.83 -2.77 -10.86
C GLN A 20 2.63 -2.21 -10.08
N THR A 21 2.48 -2.61 -8.82
CA THR A 21 1.38 -2.13 -7.95
C THR A 21 1.52 -0.63 -7.70
N LEU A 22 2.73 -0.15 -7.41
CA LEU A 22 3.01 1.27 -7.24
C LEU A 22 2.75 2.06 -8.53
N GLU A 23 3.15 1.55 -9.69
CA GLU A 23 2.86 2.17 -10.98
C GLU A 23 1.36 2.28 -11.24
N ASP A 24 0.58 1.25 -10.91
CA ASP A 24 -0.87 1.27 -11.11
C ASP A 24 -1.57 2.27 -10.16
N MET A 25 -1.13 2.34 -8.90
CA MET A 25 -1.58 3.37 -7.95
C MET A 25 -1.26 4.78 -8.44
N LEU A 26 -0.02 4.99 -8.90
CA LEU A 26 0.41 6.27 -9.47
C LEU A 26 -0.40 6.63 -10.72
N ARG A 27 -0.66 5.66 -11.61
CA ARG A 27 -1.46 5.88 -12.82
C ARG A 27 -2.88 6.31 -12.49
N ALA A 28 -3.53 5.66 -11.53
CA ALA A 28 -4.85 6.07 -11.05
C ALA A 28 -4.81 7.50 -10.49
N CYS A 29 -3.80 7.83 -9.69
CA CYS A 29 -3.67 9.17 -9.10
C CYS A 29 -3.41 10.26 -10.15
N VAL A 30 -2.60 9.99 -11.16
CA VAL A 30 -2.38 10.93 -12.28
C VAL A 30 -3.68 11.17 -13.04
N ILE A 31 -4.53 10.16 -13.21
CA ILE A 31 -5.83 10.31 -13.87
C ILE A 31 -6.78 11.17 -13.03
N ASP A 32 -6.87 10.88 -11.73
CA ASP A 32 -7.85 11.51 -10.83
C ASP A 32 -7.44 12.93 -10.42
N PHE A 33 -6.16 13.15 -10.11
CA PHE A 33 -5.62 14.41 -9.60
C PHE A 33 -4.94 15.27 -10.67
N LYS A 34 -4.78 14.75 -11.91
CA LYS A 34 -4.24 15.46 -13.07
C LYS A 34 -2.94 16.19 -12.75
N GLY A 35 -2.87 17.50 -12.95
CA GLY A 35 -1.65 18.31 -12.78
C GLY A 35 -1.20 18.52 -11.33
N ASN A 36 -1.96 18.03 -10.34
CA ASN A 36 -1.64 18.15 -8.91
C ASN A 36 -1.31 16.77 -8.30
N TRP A 37 -1.09 15.74 -9.12
CA TRP A 37 -0.82 14.38 -8.66
C TRP A 37 0.41 14.29 -7.73
N ASP A 38 1.38 15.19 -7.91
CA ASP A 38 2.60 15.31 -7.12
C ASP A 38 2.34 15.77 -5.69
N ASP A 39 1.36 16.66 -5.47
CA ASP A 39 0.91 17.05 -4.14
C ASP A 39 0.29 15.88 -3.36
N HIS A 40 -0.18 14.85 -4.08
CA HIS A 40 -0.79 13.65 -3.50
C HIS A 40 0.17 12.47 -3.34
N LEU A 41 1.43 12.58 -3.78
CA LEU A 41 2.44 11.54 -3.59
C LEU A 41 2.56 11.05 -2.13
N PRO A 42 2.56 11.92 -1.10
CA PRO A 42 2.61 11.46 0.28
C PRO A 42 1.43 10.58 0.67
N LEU A 43 0.24 10.83 0.10
CA LEU A 43 -0.96 10.02 0.36
C LEU A 43 -0.87 8.65 -0.32
N ILE A 44 -0.30 8.59 -1.52
CA ILE A 44 -0.08 7.34 -2.26
C ILE A 44 0.91 6.46 -1.52
N GLU A 45 2.06 7.03 -1.14
CA GLU A 45 3.07 6.35 -0.34
C GLU A 45 2.48 5.86 0.99
N PHE A 46 1.72 6.72 1.66
CA PHE A 46 1.03 6.34 2.89
C PHE A 46 0.08 5.15 2.66
N SER A 47 -0.73 5.20 1.61
CA SER A 47 -1.69 4.14 1.29
C SER A 47 -0.99 2.82 0.97
N TYR A 48 0.08 2.85 0.19
CA TYR A 48 0.88 1.67 -0.14
C TYR A 48 1.51 1.06 1.10
N ASN A 49 2.23 1.86 1.90
CA ASN A 49 2.96 1.38 3.08
C ASN A 49 2.03 0.81 4.17
N ASN A 50 0.76 1.24 4.19
CA ASN A 50 -0.24 0.80 5.16
C ASN A 50 -1.19 -0.28 4.64
N SER A 51 -1.14 -0.61 3.35
CA SER A 51 -1.98 -1.66 2.78
C SER A 51 -1.43 -3.04 3.11
N TYR A 52 -2.33 -4.01 3.30
CA TYR A 52 -1.94 -5.40 3.54
C TYR A 52 -1.26 -6.01 2.31
N HIS A 53 -0.08 -6.58 2.49
CA HIS A 53 0.63 -7.30 1.45
C HIS A 53 0.61 -8.80 1.72
N SER A 54 -0.01 -9.55 0.81
CA SER A 54 -0.15 -11.01 0.96
C SER A 54 1.17 -11.77 1.01
N SER A 55 2.24 -11.25 0.41
CA SER A 55 3.57 -11.87 0.42
C SER A 55 4.27 -11.82 1.78
N ILE A 56 4.04 -10.78 2.56
CA ILE A 56 4.60 -10.60 3.92
C ILE A 56 3.55 -10.79 5.02
N GLN A 57 2.29 -11.04 4.64
CA GLN A 57 1.15 -11.24 5.52
C GLN A 57 0.90 -10.09 6.52
N MET A 58 1.33 -8.88 6.18
CA MET A 58 1.13 -7.66 6.96
C MET A 58 1.34 -6.43 6.06
N ALA A 59 1.15 -5.22 6.61
CA ALA A 59 1.55 -4.01 5.90
C ALA A 59 3.07 -3.79 5.97
N PRO A 60 3.72 -3.23 4.93
CA PRO A 60 5.13 -2.86 4.98
C PRO A 60 5.49 -1.98 6.20
N TYR A 61 4.61 -1.06 6.58
CA TYR A 61 4.76 -0.24 7.78
C TYR A 61 4.81 -1.09 9.06
N GLU A 62 3.96 -2.11 9.16
CA GLU A 62 3.94 -3.01 10.31
C GLU A 62 5.22 -3.84 10.39
N ALA A 63 5.71 -4.34 9.25
CA ALA A 63 6.96 -5.06 9.17
C ALA A 63 8.16 -4.19 9.60
N LEU A 64 8.15 -2.90 9.26
CA LEU A 64 9.23 -1.97 9.57
C LEU A 64 9.21 -1.50 11.03
N TYR A 65 8.04 -1.20 11.58
CA TYR A 65 7.90 -0.56 12.90
C TYR A 65 7.37 -1.49 14.00
N GLY A 66 7.00 -2.73 13.67
CA GLY A 66 6.44 -3.71 14.60
C GLY A 66 5.07 -3.31 15.16
N ARG A 67 4.37 -2.35 14.54
CA ARG A 67 3.07 -1.86 14.97
C ARG A 67 2.26 -1.33 13.80
N ARG A 68 0.93 -1.40 13.92
CA ARG A 68 0.01 -0.76 12.97
C ARG A 68 0.17 0.76 13.02
N CYS A 69 0.12 1.42 11.85
CA CYS A 69 0.12 2.87 11.80
C CYS A 69 -1.12 3.41 12.51
N ARG A 70 -0.97 4.52 13.21
CA ARG A 70 -2.10 5.21 13.85
C ARG A 70 -2.44 6.42 13.01
N SER A 71 -3.27 6.19 11.99
CA SER A 71 -3.86 7.26 11.19
C SER A 71 -5.10 7.84 11.87
N LEU A 72 -5.31 9.15 11.69
CA LEU A 72 -6.56 9.84 12.06
C LEU A 72 -7.75 9.41 11.20
N ILE A 73 -7.48 8.95 9.97
CA ILE A 73 -8.45 8.31 9.09
C ILE A 73 -8.55 6.86 9.59
N GLY A 74 -9.66 6.55 10.27
CA GLY A 74 -9.91 5.24 10.87
C GLY A 74 -9.72 4.11 9.86
N TRP A 75 -9.07 3.05 10.31
CA TRP A 75 -8.88 1.82 9.55
C TRP A 75 -10.23 1.13 9.36
N PHE A 76 -10.89 1.36 8.23
CA PHE A 76 -11.88 0.39 7.76
C PHE A 76 -11.10 -0.68 7.02
N GLU A 77 -10.92 -1.84 7.65
CA GLU A 77 -10.49 -3.03 6.94
C GLU A 77 -11.51 -3.28 5.81
N VAL A 78 -11.04 -3.36 4.56
CA VAL A 78 -11.84 -3.85 3.42
C VAL A 78 -12.17 -5.31 3.73
N GLY A 79 -13.24 -5.53 4.50
CA GLY A 79 -13.61 -6.82 5.06
C GLY A 79 -14.44 -6.75 6.36
N GLU A 80 -14.31 -5.71 7.17
CA GLU A 80 -15.11 -5.55 8.43
C GLU A 80 -16.39 -4.73 8.22
N ALA A 81 -17.03 -4.85 7.06
CA ALA A 81 -18.43 -4.47 6.90
C ALA A 81 -19.34 -5.61 7.37
N GLY A 82 -19.12 -6.10 8.58
CA GLY A 82 -19.87 -7.20 9.19
C GLY A 82 -20.00 -7.01 10.70
N LEU A 83 -21.22 -6.70 11.14
CA LEU A 83 -21.70 -6.72 12.53
C LEU A 83 -21.46 -5.47 13.39
N ILE A 84 -21.86 -4.30 12.90
CA ILE A 84 -22.52 -3.33 13.80
C ILE A 84 -24.01 -3.38 13.50
N GLY A 85 -24.65 -4.44 13.96
CA GLY A 85 -26.10 -4.46 14.11
C GLY A 85 -26.48 -3.51 15.25
N PRO A 86 -27.59 -2.75 15.13
CA PRO A 86 -28.08 -1.94 16.22
C PRO A 86 -28.83 -2.85 17.20
N ASP A 87 -28.11 -3.40 18.18
CA ASP A 87 -28.72 -3.80 19.45
C ASP A 87 -28.11 -2.93 20.56
N LEU A 88 -28.64 -1.72 20.65
CA LEU A 88 -28.64 -0.94 21.88
C LEU A 88 -30.10 -0.67 22.23
N VAL A 89 -30.49 -1.28 23.36
CA VAL A 89 -31.77 -1.20 24.10
C VAL A 89 -32.42 0.18 24.06
#